data_AF-A0A371PYY4-F1
#
_entry.id   AF-A0A371PYY4-F1
#
_cell.length_a   1.000
_cell.length_b   1.000
_cell.length_c   1.000
_cell.angle_alpha   90.00
_cell.angle_beta   90.00
_cell.angle_gamma   90.00
#
_symmetry.space_group_name_H-M   'P 1'
#
loop_
_entity.id
_entity.type
_entity.pdbx_description
1 polymer ?
#
loop_
_entity_poly.entity_id
_entity_poly.type
_entity_poly.pdbx_seq_one_letter_code
_entity_poly.pdbx_strand_id
1 'polypeptide(L)'
;MRFHRILRYLSDAPLRRRVTAATNKVEAFNGFSKWIGFGNGGVITDNDPVEQEKTVKFNALLTNAVIFHNALDIAEAVRQLQEEGHVIDPEDLAHISPYLTEHIGRFGEYSTHELGLEPEAYDPHLDVDFSPLREQGLTTAGLGRAA
;
A
#
# COMPACT_ATOMS: atom_id res chain seq x y z
N MET A 1 18.42 -26.23 -10.87
CA MET A 1 17.78 -25.46 -9.78
C MET A 1 16.53 -24.66 -10.21
N ARG A 2 16.50 -23.95 -11.35
CA ARG A 2 15.35 -23.08 -11.74
C ARG A 2 14.07 -23.82 -12.17
N PHE A 3 14.17 -24.91 -12.94
CA PHE A 3 13.00 -25.67 -13.43
C PHE A 3 12.18 -26.35 -12.33
N HIS A 4 12.84 -26.91 -11.31
CA HIS A 4 12.16 -27.54 -10.17
C HIS A 4 11.25 -26.56 -9.42
N ARG A 5 11.64 -25.28 -9.31
CA ARG A 5 10.82 -24.24 -8.67
C ARG A 5 9.56 -23.89 -9.48
N ILE A 6 9.65 -23.85 -10.81
CA ILE A 6 8.50 -23.57 -11.69
C ILE A 6 7.50 -24.73 -11.67
N LEU A 7 8.00 -25.98 -11.70
CA LEU A 7 7.13 -27.16 -11.60
C LEU A 7 6.45 -27.28 -10.23
N ARG A 8 7.16 -26.95 -9.15
CA ARG A 8 6.57 -26.88 -7.81
C ARG A 8 5.48 -25.81 -7.74
N TYR A 9 5.73 -24.62 -8.29
CA TYR A 9 4.71 -23.57 -8.42
C TYR A 9 3.48 -24.05 -9.19
N LEU A 10 3.66 -24.70 -10.35
CA LEU A 10 2.53 -25.18 -11.15
C LEU A 10 1.71 -26.30 -10.45
N SER A 11 2.35 -27.09 -9.59
CA SER A 11 1.71 -28.24 -8.93
C SER A 11 1.09 -27.91 -7.56
N ASP A 12 1.59 -26.89 -6.86
CA ASP A 12 1.20 -26.54 -5.49
C ASP A 12 0.26 -25.30 -5.46
N ALA A 13 -1.04 -25.54 -5.28
CA ALA A 13 -2.05 -24.47 -5.27
C ALA A 13 -1.87 -23.48 -4.08
N PRO A 14 -1.61 -23.93 -2.84
CA PRO A 14 -1.23 -23.02 -1.74
C PRO A 14 -0.01 -22.15 -2.04
N LEU A 15 1.03 -22.70 -2.67
CA LEU A 15 2.20 -21.92 -3.09
C LEU A 15 1.83 -20.88 -4.14
N ARG A 16 1.00 -21.22 -5.14
CA ARG A 16 0.54 -20.24 -6.14
C ARG A 16 -0.21 -19.09 -5.51
N ARG A 17 -1.18 -19.37 -4.64
CA ARG A 17 -1.98 -18.32 -3.97
C ARG A 17 -1.10 -17.33 -3.23
N ARG A 18 -0.11 -17.81 -2.47
CA ARG A 18 0.84 -16.95 -1.74
C ARG A 18 1.70 -16.09 -2.67
N VAL A 19 2.24 -16.70 -3.73
CA VAL A 19 3.05 -15.98 -4.71
C VAL A 19 2.20 -14.92 -5.42
N THR A 20 1.00 -15.26 -5.90
CA THR A 20 0.09 -14.30 -6.54
C THR A 20 -0.29 -13.17 -5.59
N ALA A 21 -0.60 -13.45 -4.32
CA ALA A 21 -0.90 -12.41 -3.35
C ALA A 21 0.28 -11.44 -3.13
N ALA A 22 1.50 -11.98 -2.99
CA ALA A 22 2.71 -11.18 -2.86
C ALA A 22 2.98 -10.35 -4.14
N THR A 23 2.80 -10.95 -5.31
CA THR A 23 2.94 -10.27 -6.60
C THR A 23 1.93 -9.14 -6.75
N ASN A 24 0.65 -9.39 -6.48
CA ASN A 24 -0.42 -8.37 -6.56
C ASN A 24 -0.09 -7.15 -5.68
N LYS A 25 0.42 -7.38 -4.46
CA LYS A 25 0.84 -6.29 -3.57
C LYS A 25 1.97 -5.44 -4.17
N VAL A 26 2.99 -6.08 -4.72
CA VAL A 26 4.14 -5.37 -5.33
C VAL A 26 3.73 -4.66 -6.62
N GLU A 27 2.89 -5.28 -7.44
CA GLU A 27 2.38 -4.68 -8.67
C GLU A 27 1.50 -3.47 -8.40
N ALA A 28 0.61 -3.54 -7.41
CA ALA A 28 -0.21 -2.40 -7.00
C ALA A 28 0.65 -1.23 -6.52
N PHE A 29 1.65 -1.49 -5.67
CA PHE A 29 2.61 -0.47 -5.24
C PHE A 29 3.37 0.15 -6.42
N ASN A 30 3.89 -0.68 -7.34
CA ASN A 30 4.63 -0.20 -8.50
C ASN A 30 3.74 0.62 -9.44
N GLY A 31 2.50 0.21 -9.63
CA GLY A 31 1.50 0.96 -10.39
C GLY A 31 1.24 2.33 -9.78
N PHE A 32 1.07 2.38 -8.45
CA PHE A 32 0.85 3.60 -7.70
C PHE A 32 2.08 4.54 -7.73
N SER A 33 3.28 4.02 -7.45
CA SER A 33 4.54 4.79 -7.53
C SER A 33 4.78 5.37 -8.93
N LYS A 34 4.49 4.60 -9.99
CA LYS A 34 4.55 5.09 -11.37
C LYS A 34 3.51 6.19 -11.64
N TRP A 35 2.30 6.06 -11.09
CA TRP A 35 1.25 7.06 -11.22
C TRP A 35 1.62 8.39 -10.53
N ILE A 36 2.28 8.32 -9.37
CA ILE A 36 2.85 9.47 -8.64
C ILE A 36 4.03 10.07 -9.41
N GLY A 37 4.86 9.24 -10.03
CA GLY A 37 5.96 9.66 -10.91
C GLY A 37 5.52 10.16 -12.29
N PHE A 38 4.43 10.93 -12.37
CA PHE A 38 3.83 11.38 -13.63
C PHE A 38 4.71 12.35 -14.44
N GLY A 39 5.76 12.91 -13.83
CA GLY A 39 6.71 13.80 -14.49
C GLY A 39 7.40 13.12 -15.68
N ASN A 40 7.37 13.79 -16.85
CA ASN A 40 8.05 13.38 -18.07
C ASN A 40 7.72 11.93 -18.55
N GLY A 41 6.53 11.42 -18.24
CA GLY A 41 6.10 10.08 -18.67
C GLY A 41 6.91 8.93 -18.06
N GLY A 42 7.65 9.17 -16.97
CA GLY A 42 8.54 8.19 -16.34
C GLY A 42 9.88 7.99 -17.05
N VAL A 43 10.22 8.86 -18.01
CA VAL A 43 11.52 8.84 -18.69
C VAL A 43 12.51 9.68 -17.89
N ILE A 44 13.55 9.04 -17.38
CA ILE A 44 14.70 9.74 -16.79
C ILE A 44 15.46 10.40 -17.94
N THR A 45 15.35 11.72 -18.05
CA THR A 45 15.98 12.50 -19.13
C THR A 45 17.48 12.66 -18.98
N ASP A 46 17.98 12.46 -17.76
CA ASP A 46 19.39 12.61 -17.44
C ASP A 46 20.13 11.26 -17.47
N ASN A 47 21.32 11.24 -18.06
CA ASN A 47 22.20 10.07 -18.07
C ASN A 47 23.23 10.12 -16.93
N ASP A 48 23.11 11.07 -16.01
CA ASP A 48 23.89 11.13 -14.76
C ASP A 48 23.29 10.20 -13.69
N PRO A 49 24.00 9.12 -13.28
CA PRO A 49 23.55 8.19 -12.25
C PRO A 49 23.11 8.85 -10.93
N VAL A 50 23.73 9.98 -10.54
CA VAL A 50 23.40 10.68 -9.29
C VAL A 50 22.00 11.29 -9.35
N GLU A 51 21.65 11.90 -10.49
CA GLU A 51 20.32 12.49 -10.70
C GLU A 51 19.24 11.42 -10.85
N GLN A 52 19.56 10.27 -11.44
CA GLN A 52 18.65 9.11 -11.49
C GLN A 52 18.37 8.58 -10.08
N GLU A 53 19.41 8.43 -9.25
CA GLU A 53 19.28 7.97 -7.87
C GLU A 53 18.41 8.92 -7.04
N LYS A 54 18.62 10.24 -7.16
CA LYS A 54 17.76 11.26 -6.52
C LYS A 54 16.32 11.11 -6.94
N THR A 55 16.05 10.98 -8.24
CA THR A 55 14.69 10.84 -8.76
C THR A 55 13.99 9.62 -8.17
N VAL A 56 14.67 8.47 -8.12
CA VAL A 56 14.12 7.25 -7.52
C VAL A 56 13.82 7.45 -6.03
N LYS A 57 14.75 8.04 -5.27
CA LYS A 57 14.56 8.26 -3.83
C LYS A 57 13.44 9.25 -3.53
N PHE A 58 13.38 10.37 -4.25
CA PHE A 58 12.32 11.35 -4.06
C PHE A 58 10.95 10.81 -4.47
N ASN A 59 10.87 10.02 -5.54
CA ASN A 59 9.63 9.35 -5.91
C ASN A 59 9.19 8.36 -4.82
N ALA A 60 10.11 7.55 -4.28
CA ALA A 60 9.80 6.63 -3.21
C ALA A 60 9.31 7.36 -1.94
N LEU A 61 9.97 8.47 -1.58
CA LEU A 61 9.56 9.32 -0.46
C LEU A 61 8.15 9.88 -0.66
N LEU A 62 7.90 10.49 -1.82
CA LEU A 62 6.59 11.07 -2.14
C LEU A 62 5.50 9.99 -2.16
N THR A 63 5.78 8.83 -2.76
CA THR A 63 4.86 7.69 -2.81
C THR A 63 4.48 7.26 -1.39
N ASN A 64 5.45 7.10 -0.50
CA ASN A 64 5.19 6.71 0.89
C ASN A 64 4.43 7.79 1.67
N ALA A 65 4.72 9.07 1.44
CA ALA A 65 4.01 10.17 2.08
C ALA A 65 2.53 10.18 1.69
N VAL A 66 2.22 9.97 0.40
CA VAL A 66 0.84 9.90 -0.08
C VAL A 66 0.13 8.63 0.41
N ILE A 67 0.81 7.48 0.46
CA ILE A 67 0.26 6.26 1.08
C ILE A 67 -0.12 6.52 2.53
N PHE A 68 0.73 7.23 3.27
CA PHE A 68 0.46 7.59 4.66
C PHE A 68 -0.77 8.50 4.76
N HIS A 69 -0.86 9.55 3.94
CA HIS A 69 -2.02 10.43 3.89
C HIS A 69 -3.31 9.66 3.58
N ASN A 70 -3.31 8.80 2.56
CA ASN A 70 -4.46 7.95 2.23
C ASN A 70 -4.87 7.04 3.40
N ALA A 71 -3.90 6.51 4.16
CA ALA A 71 -4.20 5.69 5.33
C ALA A 71 -4.84 6.49 6.46
N LEU A 72 -4.45 7.77 6.63
CA LEU A 72 -5.10 8.68 7.57
C LEU A 72 -6.56 8.96 7.16
N ASP A 73 -6.79 9.28 5.88
CA ASP A 73 -8.13 9.57 5.34
C ASP A 73 -9.04 8.34 5.49
N ILE A 74 -8.53 7.14 5.20
CA ILE A 74 -9.28 5.89 5.41
C ILE A 74 -9.62 5.72 6.89
N ALA A 75 -8.67 5.95 7.81
CA ALA A 75 -8.93 5.83 9.24
C ALA A 75 -9.97 6.83 9.73
N GLU A 76 -9.96 8.06 9.20
CA GLU A 76 -10.95 9.08 9.51
C GLU A 76 -12.35 8.70 9.00
N ALA A 77 -12.45 8.24 7.75
CA ALA A 77 -13.71 7.75 7.21
C ALA A 77 -14.27 6.57 8.02
N VAL A 78 -13.42 5.66 8.49
CA VAL A 78 -13.85 4.54 9.34
C VAL A 78 -14.36 5.04 10.69
N ARG A 79 -13.65 5.98 11.34
CA ARG A 79 -14.12 6.57 12.61
C ARG A 79 -15.48 7.23 12.45
N GLN A 80 -15.67 8.00 11.37
CA GLN A 80 -16.96 8.62 11.08
C GLN A 80 -18.08 7.56 10.93
N LEU A 81 -17.83 6.48 10.20
CA LEU A 81 -18.80 5.39 10.06
C LEU A 81 -19.15 4.74 11.41
N GLN A 82 -18.16 4.59 12.30
CA GLN A 82 -18.38 4.07 13.65
C GLN A 82 -19.23 5.03 14.50
N GLU A 83 -18.99 6.34 14.41
CA GLU A 83 -19.81 7.37 15.08
C GLU A 83 -21.26 7.37 14.57
N GLU A 84 -21.46 7.08 13.28
CA GLU A 84 -22.79 6.90 12.66
C GLU A 84 -23.47 5.58 13.10
N GLY A 85 -22.77 4.72 13.85
CA GLY A 85 -23.30 3.47 14.40
C GLY A 85 -23.10 2.24 13.50
N HIS A 86 -22.29 2.34 12.45
CA HIS A 86 -21.96 1.21 11.60
C HIS A 86 -20.89 0.30 12.25
N VAL A 87 -21.13 -1.01 12.22
CA VAL A 87 -20.14 -2.01 12.63
C VAL A 87 -19.24 -2.32 11.44
N ILE A 88 -17.93 -2.20 11.63
CA ILE A 88 -16.93 -2.42 10.58
C ILE A 88 -16.24 -3.76 10.81
N ASP A 89 -16.31 -4.66 9.82
CA ASP A 89 -15.60 -5.94 9.88
C ASP A 89 -14.10 -5.72 9.57
N PRO A 90 -13.17 -6.25 10.37
CA PRO A 90 -11.74 -6.21 10.05
C PRO A 90 -11.40 -6.80 8.67
N GLU A 91 -12.15 -7.80 8.18
CA GLU A 91 -11.94 -8.41 6.86
C GLU A 91 -12.23 -7.40 5.73
N ASP A 92 -13.26 -6.56 5.89
CA ASP A 92 -13.59 -5.51 4.91
C ASP A 92 -12.45 -4.49 4.81
N LEU A 93 -11.88 -4.06 5.94
CA LEU A 93 -10.73 -3.14 5.95
C LEU A 93 -9.47 -3.78 5.36
N ALA A 94 -9.28 -5.08 5.53
CA ALA A 94 -8.13 -5.79 4.97
C ALA A 94 -8.12 -5.83 3.43
N HIS A 95 -9.28 -5.61 2.80
CA HIS A 95 -9.41 -5.51 1.35
C HIS A 95 -9.18 -4.10 0.80
N ILE A 96 -9.12 -3.08 1.66
CA ILE A 96 -8.88 -1.70 1.24
C ILE A 96 -7.38 -1.47 1.07
N SER A 97 -6.97 -1.04 -0.11
CA SER A 97 -5.59 -0.62 -0.38
C SER A 97 -5.44 0.89 -0.25
N PRO A 98 -4.35 1.40 0.36
CA PRO A 98 -4.08 2.84 0.47
C PRO A 98 -3.57 3.46 -0.85
N TYR A 99 -3.79 2.81 -1.99
CA TYR A 99 -3.31 3.23 -3.31
C TYR A 99 -4.38 3.97 -4.13
N LEU A 100 -5.34 4.60 -3.44
CA LEU A 100 -6.42 5.38 -4.03
C LEU A 100 -5.86 6.65 -4.66
N THR A 101 -6.35 7.00 -5.85
CA THR A 101 -5.83 8.11 -6.66
C THR A 101 -6.86 9.15 -7.07
N GLU A 102 -8.15 8.84 -6.96
CA GLU A 102 -9.23 9.65 -7.51
C GLU A 102 -9.39 11.00 -6.81
N HIS A 103 -9.12 11.05 -5.51
CA HIS A 103 -9.19 12.26 -4.68
C HIS A 103 -7.92 13.14 -4.77
N ILE A 104 -6.86 12.65 -5.42
CA ILE A 104 -5.57 13.33 -5.47
C ILE A 104 -5.45 14.15 -6.76
N GLY A 105 -5.46 15.48 -6.63
CA GLY A 105 -5.12 16.40 -7.70
C GLY A 105 -3.63 16.37 -8.00
N ARG A 106 -3.21 15.75 -9.11
CA ARG A 106 -1.80 15.73 -9.57
C ARG A 106 -1.35 17.01 -10.22
N PHE A 107 -2.29 17.73 -10.84
CA PHE A 107 -2.04 18.95 -11.59
C PHE A 107 -2.84 20.08 -10.98
N GLY A 108 -2.27 21.29 -10.97
CA GLY A 108 -2.94 22.48 -10.46
C GLY A 108 -2.02 23.31 -9.58
N GLU A 109 -2.61 24.36 -9.01
CA GLU A 109 -1.93 25.19 -8.01
C GLU A 109 -2.12 24.58 -6.63
N TYR A 110 -1.00 24.32 -5.95
CA TYR A 110 -0.99 23.91 -4.56
C TYR A 110 -0.89 25.18 -3.71
N SER A 111 -1.93 25.46 -2.91
CA SER A 111 -1.92 26.60 -1.99
C SER A 111 -0.92 26.34 -0.87
N THR A 112 0.08 27.22 -0.74
CA THR A 112 1.06 27.15 0.36
C THR A 112 0.61 27.88 1.62
N HIS A 113 -0.61 28.45 1.62
CA HIS A 113 -1.11 29.26 2.73
C HIS A 113 -1.30 28.47 4.02
N GLU A 114 -1.49 27.16 3.92
CA GLU A 114 -1.79 26.26 5.06
C GLU A 114 -0.55 25.52 5.58
N LEU A 115 0.63 25.73 5.00
CA LEU A 115 1.88 25.06 5.42
C LEU A 115 2.32 25.41 6.86
N GLY A 116 1.74 26.46 7.45
CA GLY A 116 2.02 26.90 8.82
C GLY A 116 1.02 26.40 9.86
N LEU A 117 -0.01 25.65 9.46
CA LEU A 117 -0.97 25.06 10.40
C LEU A 117 -0.37 23.79 10.99
N GLU A 118 -0.25 23.72 12.32
CA GLU A 118 0.06 22.46 12.96
C GLU A 118 -1.18 21.56 12.88
N PRO A 119 -1.05 20.34 12.33
CA PRO A 119 -2.15 19.40 12.32
C PRO A 119 -2.49 18.98 13.75
N GLU A 120 -3.76 18.64 13.98
CA GLU A 120 -4.18 18.06 15.24
C GLU A 120 -3.41 16.77 15.54
N ALA A 121 -3.28 16.45 16.83
CA ALA A 121 -2.60 15.22 17.24
C ALA A 121 -3.33 14.01 16.65
N TYR A 122 -2.59 13.20 15.88
CA TYR A 122 -3.15 11.99 15.29
C TYR A 122 -3.59 11.00 16.37
N ASP A 123 -4.86 10.60 16.34
CA ASP A 123 -5.39 9.49 17.12
C ASP A 123 -5.19 8.16 16.36
N PRO A 124 -4.30 7.27 16.83
CA PRO A 124 -4.07 5.97 16.20
C PRO A 124 -5.14 4.93 16.56
N HIS A 125 -6.07 5.23 17.47
CA HIS A 125 -7.06 4.26 17.93
C HIS A 125 -8.16 4.06 16.89
N LEU A 126 -8.46 2.80 16.59
CA LEU A 126 -9.58 2.38 15.78
C LEU A 126 -10.30 1.25 16.51
N ASP A 127 -11.61 1.36 16.71
CA ASP A 127 -12.38 0.36 17.46
C ASP A 127 -12.72 -0.85 16.56
N VAL A 128 -11.69 -1.50 16.03
CA VAL A 128 -11.80 -2.67 15.15
C VAL A 128 -10.84 -3.75 15.64
N ASP A 129 -11.36 -4.95 15.89
CA ASP A 129 -10.55 -6.08 16.34
C ASP A 129 -9.88 -6.81 15.16
N PHE A 130 -8.60 -6.53 14.92
CA PHE A 130 -7.80 -7.22 13.90
C PHE A 130 -7.18 -8.55 14.36
N SER A 131 -7.40 -8.99 15.61
CA SER A 131 -6.85 -10.24 16.14
C SER A 131 -7.15 -11.47 15.26
N PRO A 132 -8.37 -11.64 14.72
CA PRO A 132 -8.71 -12.80 13.87
C PRO A 132 -7.86 -12.92 12.60
N LEU A 133 -7.47 -11.79 11.99
CA LEU A 133 -6.66 -11.78 10.77
C LEU A 133 -5.19 -12.13 11.04
N ARG A 134 -4.70 -11.82 12.24
CA ARG A 134 -3.31 -12.10 12.65
C ARG A 134 -3.05 -13.60 12.79
N GLU A 135 -4.05 -14.35 13.24
CA GLU A 135 -3.98 -15.79 13.44
C GLU A 135 -4.03 -16.57 12.11
N GLN A 136 -4.75 -16.06 11.10
CA GLN A 136 -4.81 -16.65 9.76
C GLN A 136 -3.45 -16.56 9.00
N GLY A 137 -2.67 -15.51 9.26
CA GLY A 137 -1.30 -15.39 8.74
C GLY A 137 -0.32 -16.42 9.31
N LEU A 138 -0.54 -16.87 10.55
CA LEU A 138 0.28 -17.87 11.24
C LEU A 138 -0.08 -19.31 10.84
N THR A 139 -1.37 -19.61 10.65
CA THR A 139 -1.83 -20.95 10.23
C THR A 139 -1.43 -21.29 8.80
N THR A 140 -1.35 -20.30 7.90
CA THR A 140 -0.83 -20.47 6.53
C THR A 140 0.70 -20.56 6.45
N ALA A 141 1.43 -20.14 7.50
CA ALA A 141 2.88 -20.25 7.62
C ALA A 141 3.34 -21.59 8.26
N GLY A 142 2.47 -22.30 8.97
CA GLY A 142 2.82 -23.47 9.81
C GLY A 142 2.85 -24.85 9.12
N LEU A 143 2.31 -25.02 7.90
CA LEU A 143 2.24 -26.34 7.24
C LEU A 143 3.49 -26.64 6.38
N GLY A 144 4.67 -26.51 6.99
CA GLY A 144 5.97 -26.83 6.40
C GLY A 144 6.76 -27.93 7.11
N ARG A 145 6.18 -28.59 8.11
CA ARG A 145 6.76 -29.75 8.79
C ARG A 145 5.77 -30.92 8.82
N ALA A 146 5.76 -31.71 7.76
CA ALA A 146 5.43 -33.13 7.83
C ALA A 146 5.95 -33.82 6.55
N ALA A 147 6.82 -34.80 6.77
CA ALA A 147 7.35 -35.82 5.85
C ALA A 147 8.21 -35.36 4.66
#